data_AF-A0AB37GCQ2-F1
#
_entry.id   AF-A0AB37GCQ2-F1
#
_cell.length_a   1.000
_cell.length_b   1.000
_cell.length_c   1.000
_cell.angle_alpha   90.00
_cell.angle_beta   90.00
_cell.angle_gamma   90.00
#
_symmetry.space_group_name_H-M   'P 1'
#
loop_
_entity.id
_entity.type
_entity.pdbx_description
1 polymer ?
#
loop_
_entity_poly.entity_id
_entity_poly.type
_entity_poly.pdbx_seq_one_letter_code
_entity_poly.pdbx_strand_id
1 'polypeptide(L)'
;MADRQLESSTSENAAQKLPISRWGVGEVAVGRRVIVRRALTDKEALASGKKTTDVIGHVLSMDPFVVRPQVRAGVRADESVAAVDFSDKHILIVKALPDHPVRNSDIRAVETATAKAFPGIAHVVESGWLLRAGDGITERSNSALPLEPGASTQPVPLEKIKSFYDSHDLPVRIAIPDRIAKPAQALVAGPEWTVGPDIVVMTRALDGDLPPAELAAESDSAEQVLDEHSAEQVLDEHSAEQVLDEHSAELANVQVDIADQPDDDWLELYHFRGTTLPEHALQLLRNEIDGRMCFGRLQVPDDNAPEGMRTVAITRGTLTESDDGRVWLGFSAVEVAADMRRRGLGTLLGIHMMHWGAQHGADSAYLQVLGSNEAGIALYRTLGFTEHHRHRYAELTGA
;
A
#
# COMPACT_ATOMS: atom_id res chain seq x y z
N MET A 1 15.41 -38.60 -58.17
CA MET A 1 14.23 -38.10 -57.42
C MET A 1 14.30 -38.70 -56.03
N ALA A 2 14.48 -38.00 -54.92
CA ALA A 2 14.87 -36.64 -54.58
C ALA A 2 15.30 -36.79 -53.09
N ASP A 3 16.57 -36.65 -52.76
CA ASP A 3 17.19 -35.47 -52.13
C ASP A 3 16.25 -34.56 -51.32
N ARG A 4 16.44 -34.52 -49.99
CA ARG A 4 16.13 -33.38 -49.10
C ARG A 4 16.90 -33.49 -47.78
N GLN A 5 18.10 -32.93 -47.84
CA GLN A 5 18.74 -32.03 -46.88
C GLN A 5 18.30 -32.02 -45.42
N LEU A 6 19.32 -32.18 -44.57
CA LEU A 6 19.44 -31.59 -43.24
C LEU A 6 19.06 -30.10 -43.27
N GLU A 7 18.06 -29.73 -42.48
CA GLU A 7 17.87 -28.34 -42.04
C GLU A 7 18.24 -28.25 -40.56
N SER A 8 19.33 -27.53 -40.32
CA SER A 8 19.68 -26.97 -39.02
C SER A 8 18.59 -25.98 -38.60
N SER A 9 17.85 -26.29 -37.54
CA SER A 9 17.10 -25.27 -36.79
C SER A 9 17.95 -24.83 -35.59
N THR A 10 18.65 -23.73 -35.83
CA THR A 10 18.91 -22.63 -34.91
C THR A 10 18.41 -22.83 -33.47
N SER A 11 19.36 -22.80 -32.54
CA SER A 11 19.15 -22.54 -31.12
C SER A 11 18.45 -21.19 -30.93
N GLU A 12 17.12 -21.20 -30.86
CA GLU A 12 16.38 -20.07 -30.30
C GLU A 12 16.59 -20.07 -28.79
N ASN A 13 17.35 -19.06 -28.34
CA ASN A 13 17.57 -18.73 -26.95
C ASN A 13 16.24 -18.21 -26.38
N ALA A 14 15.34 -19.12 -26.02
CA ALA A 14 14.12 -18.79 -25.31
C ALA A 14 14.51 -18.27 -23.92
N ALA A 15 14.50 -16.95 -23.73
CA ALA A 15 14.67 -16.33 -22.43
C ALA A 15 13.73 -17.02 -21.43
N GLN A 16 14.31 -17.80 -20.52
CA GLN A 16 13.55 -18.71 -19.66
C GLN A 16 12.72 -17.85 -18.70
N LYS A 17 11.42 -17.76 -18.96
CA LYS A 17 10.51 -16.90 -18.19
C LYS A 17 10.56 -17.30 -16.71
N LEU A 18 10.96 -16.37 -15.85
CA LEU A 18 11.12 -16.62 -14.41
C LEU A 18 9.81 -17.10 -13.77
N PRO A 19 9.84 -18.13 -12.90
CA PRO A 19 8.65 -18.65 -12.23
C PRO A 19 8.25 -17.73 -11.05
N ILE A 20 7.62 -16.59 -11.36
CA ILE A 20 7.23 -15.59 -10.36
C ILE A 20 5.98 -16.03 -9.58
N SER A 21 6.03 -15.96 -8.25
CA SER A 21 4.91 -16.25 -7.36
C SER A 21 3.89 -15.13 -7.34
N ARG A 22 2.61 -15.47 -7.51
CA ARG A 22 1.49 -14.54 -7.25
C ARG A 22 1.31 -14.14 -5.79
N TRP A 23 1.96 -14.85 -4.86
CA TRP A 23 1.86 -14.60 -3.42
C TRP A 23 2.96 -13.66 -2.91
N GLY A 24 3.71 -13.03 -3.83
CA GLY A 24 4.73 -12.03 -3.55
C GLY A 24 4.16 -10.65 -3.26
N VAL A 25 4.97 -9.84 -2.60
CA VAL A 25 4.65 -8.43 -2.30
C VAL A 25 5.18 -7.57 -3.44
N GLY A 26 4.30 -7.26 -4.40
CA GLY A 26 4.60 -6.49 -5.61
C GLY A 26 5.36 -7.26 -6.69
N GLU A 27 5.86 -6.52 -7.68
CA GLU A 27 6.60 -7.07 -8.82
C GLU A 27 8.05 -7.39 -8.50
N VAL A 28 8.62 -8.33 -9.26
CA VAL A 28 10.06 -8.63 -9.24
C VAL A 28 10.75 -7.71 -10.25
N ALA A 29 11.57 -6.79 -9.76
CA ALA A 29 12.31 -5.82 -10.57
C ALA A 29 13.68 -5.50 -9.93
N VAL A 30 14.58 -4.83 -10.66
CA VAL A 30 15.87 -4.38 -10.12
C VAL A 30 15.67 -3.56 -8.84
N GLY A 31 16.51 -3.82 -7.84
CA GLY A 31 16.40 -3.23 -6.50
C GLY A 31 15.40 -3.93 -5.59
N ARG A 32 14.47 -4.75 -6.09
CA ARG A 32 13.48 -5.45 -5.26
C ARG A 32 14.12 -6.53 -4.40
N ARG A 33 13.71 -6.60 -3.14
CA ARG A 33 14.00 -7.73 -2.26
C ARG A 33 13.19 -8.96 -2.68
N VAL A 34 13.84 -10.08 -2.92
CA VAL A 34 13.22 -11.34 -3.36
C VAL A 34 13.71 -12.52 -2.54
N ILE A 35 12.90 -13.57 -2.51
CA ILE A 35 13.36 -14.94 -2.24
C ILE A 35 13.35 -15.73 -3.55
N VAL A 36 14.49 -16.33 -3.87
CA VAL A 36 14.65 -17.24 -4.99
C VAL A 36 14.85 -18.64 -4.43
N ARG A 37 13.86 -19.51 -4.64
CA ARG A 37 14.02 -20.94 -4.37
C ARG A 37 14.51 -21.62 -5.63
N ARG A 38 15.61 -22.36 -5.50
CA ARG A 38 16.17 -23.16 -6.61
C ARG A 38 16.33 -24.62 -6.23
N ALA A 39 16.34 -25.48 -7.24
CA ALA A 39 16.81 -26.84 -7.08
C ALA A 39 18.33 -26.85 -6.83
N LEU A 40 18.77 -27.76 -5.97
CA LEU A 40 20.19 -28.08 -5.80
C LEU A 40 20.61 -29.08 -6.87
N THR A 41 21.85 -28.96 -7.36
CA THR A 41 22.48 -29.99 -8.18
C THR A 41 22.67 -31.27 -7.37
N ASP A 42 22.85 -32.42 -8.01
CA ASP A 42 23.05 -33.70 -7.31
C ASP A 42 24.23 -33.65 -6.32
N LYS A 43 25.31 -32.93 -6.69
CA LYS A 43 26.47 -32.72 -5.82
C LYS A 43 26.13 -31.89 -4.58
N GLU A 44 25.39 -30.79 -4.74
CA GLU A 44 24.95 -29.95 -3.63
C GLU A 44 23.94 -30.67 -2.74
N ALA A 45 23.05 -31.45 -3.35
CA ALA A 45 22.07 -32.24 -2.64
C ALA A 45 22.72 -33.34 -1.80
N LEU A 46 23.73 -34.03 -2.34
CA LEU A 46 24.52 -35.03 -1.61
C LEU A 46 25.26 -34.41 -0.41
N ALA A 47 25.81 -33.20 -0.58
CA ALA A 47 26.55 -32.52 0.48
C ALA A 47 25.65 -31.97 1.60
N SER A 48 24.44 -31.50 1.26
CA SER A 48 23.55 -30.82 2.21
C SER A 48 22.42 -31.70 2.76
N GLY A 49 22.12 -32.83 2.10
CA GLY A 49 20.93 -33.65 2.37
C GLY A 49 19.60 -33.01 1.94
N LYS A 50 19.63 -31.86 1.25
CA LYS A 50 18.44 -31.11 0.80
C LYS A 50 18.30 -31.19 -0.71
N LYS A 51 17.07 -31.03 -1.22
CA LYS A 51 16.82 -30.95 -2.68
C LYS A 51 16.73 -29.52 -3.20
N THR A 52 16.54 -28.56 -2.31
CA THR A 52 16.32 -27.16 -2.66
C THR A 52 17.03 -26.25 -1.67
N THR A 53 17.29 -25.02 -2.10
CA THR A 53 17.79 -23.94 -1.25
C THR A 53 17.11 -22.63 -1.60
N ASP A 54 17.06 -21.74 -0.62
CA ASP A 54 16.51 -20.40 -0.76
C ASP A 54 17.62 -19.35 -0.68
N VAL A 55 17.60 -18.39 -1.60
CA VAL A 55 18.45 -17.19 -1.56
C VAL A 55 17.53 -15.99 -1.35
N ILE A 56 17.79 -15.23 -0.30
CA ILE A 56 17.07 -13.98 -0.04
C ILE A 56 18.03 -12.83 -0.30
N GLY A 57 17.63 -11.87 -1.13
CA GLY A 57 18.52 -10.79 -1.57
C GLY A 57 17.81 -9.75 -2.42
N HIS A 58 18.58 -8.84 -3.01
CA HIS A 58 18.07 -7.79 -3.90
C HIS A 58 18.43 -8.09 -5.34
N VAL A 59 17.48 -7.91 -6.26
CA VAL A 59 17.70 -8.09 -7.70
C VAL A 59 18.67 -7.01 -8.20
N LEU A 60 19.73 -7.42 -8.88
CA LEU A 60 20.69 -6.52 -9.53
C LEU A 60 20.42 -6.40 -11.03
N SER A 61 20.01 -7.50 -11.67
CA SER A 61 19.64 -7.54 -13.08
C SER A 61 18.50 -8.55 -13.30
N MET A 62 17.65 -8.27 -14.28
CA MET A 62 16.58 -9.17 -14.72
C MET A 62 17.04 -10.12 -15.83
N ASP A 63 17.98 -9.69 -16.66
CA ASP A 63 18.58 -10.49 -17.73
C ASP A 63 20.07 -10.10 -17.90
N PRO A 64 21.03 -10.98 -17.50
CA PRO A 64 20.81 -12.23 -16.77
C PRO A 64 20.16 -11.99 -15.40
N PHE A 65 19.39 -12.96 -14.88
CA PHE A 65 18.76 -12.82 -13.57
C PHE A 65 19.78 -12.96 -12.44
N VAL A 66 20.16 -11.84 -11.84
CA VAL A 66 21.22 -11.76 -10.81
C VAL A 66 20.64 -11.21 -9.52
N VAL A 67 20.90 -11.88 -8.40
CA VAL A 67 20.46 -11.44 -7.06
C VAL A 67 21.67 -11.36 -6.13
N ARG A 68 21.81 -10.24 -5.41
CA ARG A 68 22.79 -10.10 -4.33
C ARG A 68 22.18 -10.56 -3.00
N PRO A 69 22.67 -11.65 -2.39
CA PRO A 69 22.18 -12.11 -1.10
C PRO A 69 22.30 -11.03 -0.02
N GLN A 70 21.32 -10.97 0.88
CA GLN A 70 21.42 -10.13 2.07
C GLN A 70 22.24 -10.84 3.16
N VAL A 71 23.07 -10.11 3.91
CA VAL A 71 23.77 -10.67 5.09
C VAL A 71 22.83 -10.73 6.30
N ARG A 72 21.99 -9.70 6.45
CA ARG A 72 21.01 -9.57 7.52
C ARG A 72 19.64 -9.30 6.92
N ALA A 73 18.61 -9.82 7.58
CA ALA A 73 17.24 -9.72 7.08
C ALA A 73 16.78 -8.26 6.95
N GLY A 74 16.43 -7.86 5.73
CA GLY A 74 15.97 -6.50 5.42
C GLY A 74 17.07 -5.44 5.31
N VAL A 75 18.33 -5.85 5.25
CA VAL A 75 19.46 -4.93 5.02
C VAL A 75 20.05 -5.24 3.66
N ARG A 76 20.17 -4.23 2.80
CA ARG A 76 20.84 -4.37 1.50
C ARG A 76 22.32 -4.66 1.74
N ALA A 77 22.82 -5.75 1.17
CA ALA A 77 24.24 -6.03 1.19
C ALA A 77 24.99 -5.11 0.23
N ASP A 78 26.16 -4.66 0.66
CA ASP A 78 27.11 -3.95 -0.20
C ASP A 78 27.83 -4.93 -1.15
N GLU A 79 28.81 -4.41 -1.89
CA GLU A 79 29.56 -5.20 -2.88
C GLU A 79 30.47 -6.26 -2.27
N SER A 80 30.64 -6.30 -0.93
CA SER A 80 31.41 -7.36 -0.26
C SER A 80 30.74 -8.73 -0.34
N VAL A 81 29.43 -8.79 -0.59
CA VAL A 81 28.71 -10.05 -0.78
C VAL A 81 28.61 -10.39 -2.26
N ALA A 82 29.19 -11.52 -2.63
CA ALA A 82 29.14 -12.03 -4.00
C ALA A 82 27.70 -12.20 -4.47
N ALA A 83 27.39 -11.60 -5.63
CA ALA A 83 26.10 -11.78 -6.28
C ALA A 83 25.97 -13.20 -6.84
N VAL A 84 24.73 -13.70 -6.88
CA VAL A 84 24.41 -15.00 -7.46
C VAL A 84 23.73 -14.77 -8.80
N ASP A 85 24.42 -15.15 -9.87
CA ASP A 85 23.83 -15.30 -11.20
C ASP A 85 22.99 -16.59 -11.23
N PHE A 86 21.74 -16.52 -11.69
CA PHE A 86 20.86 -17.68 -11.79
C PHE A 86 20.69 -18.22 -13.21
N SER A 87 21.44 -17.73 -14.19
CA SER A 87 21.33 -18.13 -15.59
C SER A 87 21.56 -19.63 -15.82
N ASP A 88 22.40 -20.26 -15.00
CA ASP A 88 22.71 -21.70 -15.04
C ASP A 88 21.96 -22.52 -13.97
N LYS A 89 21.00 -21.92 -13.24
CA LYS A 89 20.33 -22.53 -12.09
C LYS A 89 18.88 -22.83 -12.39
N HIS A 90 18.41 -24.01 -12.00
CA HIS A 90 17.00 -24.35 -12.09
C HIS A 90 16.20 -23.66 -10.97
N ILE A 91 15.63 -22.50 -11.29
CA ILE A 91 14.76 -21.74 -10.41
C ILE A 91 13.39 -22.41 -10.31
N LEU A 92 12.91 -22.62 -9.09
CA LEU A 92 11.59 -23.20 -8.83
C LEU A 92 10.53 -22.12 -8.58
N ILE A 93 10.90 -21.07 -7.83
CA ILE A 93 10.01 -19.93 -7.57
C ILE A 93 10.83 -18.68 -7.23
N VAL A 94 10.40 -17.54 -7.77
CA VAL A 94 10.83 -16.21 -7.34
C VAL A 94 9.66 -15.52 -6.68
N LYS A 95 9.85 -14.99 -5.47
CA LYS A 95 8.80 -14.25 -4.76
C LYS A 95 9.35 -12.91 -4.29
N ALA A 96 8.71 -11.82 -4.69
CA ALA A 96 8.97 -10.49 -4.14
C ALA A 96 8.61 -10.46 -2.65
N LEU A 97 9.48 -9.83 -1.86
CA LEU A 97 9.34 -9.66 -0.42
C LEU A 97 9.24 -8.17 -0.07
N PRO A 98 8.64 -7.83 1.09
CA PRO A 98 8.79 -6.50 1.65
C PRO A 98 10.27 -6.17 1.91
N ASP A 99 10.61 -4.89 1.87
CA ASP A 99 11.97 -4.38 2.05
C ASP A 99 12.55 -4.79 3.41
N HIS A 100 11.71 -4.83 4.45
CA HIS A 100 12.06 -5.37 5.76
C HIS A 100 11.16 -6.56 6.14
N PRO A 101 11.68 -7.57 6.88
CA PRO A 101 10.85 -8.66 7.37
C PRO A 101 9.73 -8.14 8.28
N VAL A 102 8.48 -8.36 7.88
CA VAL A 102 7.32 -7.98 8.68
C VAL A 102 6.97 -9.10 9.65
N ARG A 103 7.06 -8.85 10.95
CA ARG A 103 6.70 -9.80 12.02
C ARG A 103 5.20 -9.75 12.31
N ASN A 104 4.69 -10.75 13.03
CA ASN A 104 3.30 -10.73 13.49
C ASN A 104 3.05 -9.62 14.53
N SER A 105 4.09 -9.21 15.27
CA SER A 105 4.04 -8.02 16.15
C SER A 105 3.87 -6.74 15.34
N ASP A 106 4.58 -6.62 14.21
CA ASP A 106 4.54 -5.41 13.38
C ASP A 106 3.17 -5.25 12.72
N ILE A 107 2.54 -6.36 12.29
CA ILE A 107 1.15 -6.33 11.82
C ILE A 107 0.23 -5.82 12.92
N ARG A 108 0.34 -6.38 14.14
CA ARG A 108 -0.49 -5.93 15.27
C ARG A 108 -0.28 -4.46 15.60
N ALA A 109 0.95 -3.96 15.51
CA ALA A 109 1.24 -2.55 15.76
C ALA A 109 0.45 -1.64 14.79
N VAL A 110 0.53 -1.91 13.48
CA VAL A 110 -0.21 -1.13 12.47
C VAL A 110 -1.73 -1.29 12.61
N GLU A 111 -2.21 -2.51 12.86
CA GLU A 111 -3.64 -2.78 13.03
C GLU A 111 -4.19 -2.14 14.33
N THR A 112 -3.39 -2.05 15.39
CA THR A 112 -3.74 -1.34 16.64
C THR A 112 -3.80 0.16 16.40
N ALA A 113 -2.80 0.73 15.73
CA ALA A 113 -2.80 2.15 15.35
C ALA A 113 -4.01 2.49 14.47
N THR A 114 -4.34 1.62 13.52
CA THR A 114 -5.55 1.72 12.70
C THR A 114 -6.82 1.65 13.54
N ALA A 115 -6.87 0.73 14.50
CA ALA A 115 -8.04 0.59 15.36
C ALA A 115 -8.27 1.83 16.23
N LYS A 116 -7.21 2.42 16.77
CA LYS A 116 -7.25 3.68 17.52
C LYS A 116 -7.66 4.88 16.66
N ALA A 117 -7.32 4.88 15.38
CA ALA A 117 -7.72 5.92 14.41
C ALA A 117 -9.20 5.79 13.97
N PHE A 118 -9.80 4.62 14.19
CA PHE A 118 -11.17 4.26 13.87
C PHE A 118 -11.79 3.41 14.99
N PRO A 119 -11.99 3.96 16.20
CA PRO A 119 -12.38 3.18 17.38
C PRO A 119 -13.82 2.63 17.27
N GLY A 120 -14.64 3.18 16.38
CA GLY A 120 -16.09 2.95 16.39
C GLY A 120 -16.78 3.79 17.46
N ILE A 121 -18.10 3.86 17.39
CA ILE A 121 -18.96 4.51 18.39
C ILE A 121 -18.96 3.69 19.69
N ALA A 122 -18.91 2.36 19.57
CA ALA A 122 -18.79 1.43 20.68
C ALA A 122 -17.74 0.36 20.35
N HIS A 123 -16.96 -0.03 21.35
CA HIS A 123 -15.98 -1.11 21.20
C HIS A 123 -15.70 -1.85 22.51
N VAL A 124 -15.29 -3.11 22.39
CA VAL A 124 -14.92 -3.96 23.53
C VAL A 124 -13.86 -4.96 23.11
N VAL A 125 -12.96 -5.32 24.03
CA VAL A 125 -12.05 -6.46 23.86
C VAL A 125 -12.71 -7.70 24.44
N GLU A 126 -12.86 -8.74 23.62
CA GLU A 126 -13.48 -10.00 23.99
C GLU A 126 -12.62 -11.16 23.47
N SER A 127 -12.12 -11.99 24.40
CA SER A 127 -11.32 -13.18 24.07
C SER A 127 -10.15 -12.89 23.11
N GLY A 128 -9.51 -11.72 23.25
CA GLY A 128 -8.39 -11.26 22.43
C GLY A 128 -8.76 -10.59 21.10
N TRP A 129 -10.05 -10.39 20.86
CA TRP A 129 -10.59 -9.70 19.68
C TRP A 129 -11.12 -8.32 20.07
N LEU A 130 -10.72 -7.29 19.34
CA LEU A 130 -11.33 -5.97 19.44
C LEU A 130 -12.58 -5.93 18.56
N LEU A 131 -13.76 -5.82 19.17
CA LEU A 131 -15.05 -5.71 18.50
C LEU A 131 -15.42 -4.23 18.42
N ARG A 132 -15.79 -3.74 17.23
CA ARG A 132 -16.11 -2.33 17.00
C ARG A 132 -17.39 -2.17 16.20
N ALA A 133 -18.22 -1.24 16.63
CA ALA A 133 -19.47 -0.81 16.01
C ALA A 133 -19.42 0.71 15.78
N GLY A 134 -19.56 1.15 14.53
CA GLY A 134 -19.47 2.54 14.07
C GLY A 134 -20.71 2.93 13.24
N ASP A 135 -20.50 3.61 12.11
CA ASP A 135 -21.57 4.04 11.18
C ASP A 135 -22.31 2.90 10.44
N GLY A 136 -21.84 1.66 10.56
CA GLY A 136 -22.29 0.54 9.72
C GLY A 136 -21.82 0.59 8.26
N ILE A 137 -21.15 1.67 7.82
CA ILE A 137 -20.71 1.89 6.45
C ILE A 137 -19.26 1.43 6.27
N THR A 138 -18.35 1.97 7.08
CA THR A 138 -16.92 1.73 6.88
C THR A 138 -16.46 0.47 7.60
N GLU A 139 -15.83 -0.47 6.90
CA GLU A 139 -15.43 -1.74 7.52
C GLU A 139 -14.39 -1.53 8.63
N ARG A 140 -13.56 -0.49 8.50
CA ARG A 140 -12.52 -0.12 9.46
C ARG A 140 -13.03 0.19 10.86
N SER A 141 -14.26 0.70 11.02
CA SER A 141 -14.86 1.01 12.33
C SER A 141 -15.96 0.01 12.74
N ASN A 142 -16.29 -0.94 11.86
CA ASN A 142 -17.39 -1.88 12.01
C ASN A 142 -16.93 -3.34 11.84
N SER A 143 -15.82 -3.75 12.45
CA SER A 143 -15.30 -5.12 12.30
C SER A 143 -14.56 -5.64 13.54
N ALA A 144 -14.67 -6.95 13.77
CA ALA A 144 -13.93 -7.68 14.78
C ALA A 144 -12.49 -7.94 14.31
N LEU A 145 -11.50 -7.56 15.12
CA LEU A 145 -10.07 -7.57 14.75
C LEU A 145 -9.25 -8.37 15.78
N PRO A 146 -8.42 -9.35 15.36
CA PRO A 146 -7.64 -10.18 16.29
C PRO A 146 -6.34 -9.49 16.71
N LEU A 147 -6.41 -8.56 17.66
CA LEU A 147 -5.24 -7.80 18.10
C LEU A 147 -4.34 -8.57 19.07
N GLU A 148 -4.90 -9.34 20.02
CA GLU A 148 -4.05 -10.00 21.00
C GLU A 148 -3.22 -11.16 20.40
N PRO A 149 -2.02 -11.46 20.94
CA PRO A 149 -1.20 -12.59 20.51
C PRO A 149 -1.97 -13.93 20.43
N GLY A 150 -2.82 -14.21 21.41
CA GLY A 150 -3.58 -15.46 21.53
C GLY A 150 -4.65 -15.66 20.45
N ALA A 151 -5.25 -14.57 19.94
CA ALA A 151 -6.34 -14.61 18.97
C ALA A 151 -5.95 -15.32 17.66
N SER A 152 -4.66 -15.29 17.31
CA SER A 152 -4.13 -15.94 16.10
C SER A 152 -4.04 -17.48 16.18
N THR A 153 -4.23 -18.05 17.37
CA THR A 153 -4.07 -19.50 17.63
C THR A 153 -5.29 -20.14 18.30
N GLN A 154 -6.23 -19.34 18.79
CA GLN A 154 -7.44 -19.80 19.43
C GLN A 154 -8.62 -19.77 18.44
N PRO A 155 -9.67 -20.58 18.66
CA PRO A 155 -10.90 -20.48 17.90
C PRO A 155 -11.46 -19.05 17.94
N VAL A 156 -12.06 -18.61 16.83
CA VAL A 156 -12.77 -17.32 16.78
C VAL A 156 -13.96 -17.37 17.75
N PRO A 157 -14.15 -16.38 18.64
CA PRO A 157 -15.25 -16.34 19.59
C PRO A 157 -16.56 -15.92 18.91
N LEU A 158 -17.00 -16.66 17.89
CA LEU A 158 -18.04 -16.24 16.94
C LEU A 158 -19.37 -15.90 17.62
N GLU A 159 -19.80 -16.66 18.63
CA GLU A 159 -21.06 -16.39 19.33
C GLU A 159 -21.02 -15.08 20.13
N LYS A 160 -19.85 -14.70 20.66
CA LYS A 160 -19.66 -13.40 21.31
C LYS A 160 -19.64 -12.26 20.30
N ILE A 161 -18.97 -12.48 19.16
CA ILE A 161 -18.94 -11.54 18.05
C ILE A 161 -20.37 -11.27 17.55
N LYS A 162 -21.16 -12.32 17.27
CA LYS A 162 -22.57 -12.22 16.89
C LYS A 162 -23.36 -11.40 17.89
N SER A 163 -23.32 -11.78 19.18
CA SER A 163 -24.03 -11.06 20.24
C SER A 163 -23.68 -9.58 20.32
N PHE A 164 -22.42 -9.19 20.07
CA PHE A 164 -22.02 -7.79 20.02
C PHE A 164 -22.66 -7.07 18.83
N TYR A 165 -22.54 -7.61 17.63
CA TYR A 165 -23.10 -6.99 16.42
C TYR A 165 -24.63 -6.94 16.42
N ASP A 166 -25.29 -8.00 16.90
CA ASP A 166 -26.75 -8.04 17.07
C ASP A 166 -27.23 -6.95 18.04
N SER A 167 -26.51 -6.71 19.13
CA SER A 167 -26.86 -5.65 20.10
C SER A 167 -26.70 -4.22 19.59
N HIS A 168 -26.03 -4.05 18.44
CA HIS A 168 -25.82 -2.76 17.78
C HIS A 168 -26.56 -2.66 16.44
N ASP A 169 -27.44 -3.61 16.12
CA ASP A 169 -28.18 -3.67 14.85
C ASP A 169 -27.27 -3.63 13.60
N LEU A 170 -26.10 -4.29 13.69
CA LEU A 170 -25.09 -4.31 12.62
C LEU A 170 -24.83 -5.73 12.12
N PRO A 171 -24.45 -5.89 10.83
CA PRO A 171 -24.03 -7.19 10.33
C PRO A 171 -22.70 -7.62 10.96
N VAL A 172 -22.55 -8.93 11.18
CA VAL A 172 -21.30 -9.49 11.69
C VAL A 172 -20.20 -9.35 10.64
N ARG A 173 -19.14 -8.63 11.00
CA ARG A 173 -17.96 -8.42 10.16
C ARG A 173 -16.67 -8.79 10.88
N ILE A 174 -15.79 -9.49 10.19
CA ILE A 174 -14.49 -9.93 10.69
C ILE A 174 -13.39 -9.36 9.80
N ALA A 175 -12.44 -8.66 10.41
CA ALA A 175 -11.18 -8.28 9.76
C ALA A 175 -10.21 -9.47 9.76
N ILE A 176 -9.58 -9.71 8.62
CA ILE A 176 -8.68 -10.84 8.41
C ILE A 176 -7.30 -10.33 7.96
N PRO A 177 -6.48 -9.74 8.87
CA PRO A 177 -5.11 -9.42 8.54
C PRO A 177 -4.28 -10.68 8.36
N ASP A 178 -3.46 -10.67 7.30
CA ASP A 178 -2.60 -11.78 6.95
C ASP A 178 -1.75 -12.21 8.16
N ARG A 179 -1.59 -13.53 8.32
CA ARG A 179 -0.73 -14.19 9.33
C ARG A 179 -1.17 -14.08 10.79
N ILE A 180 -2.02 -13.11 11.17
CA ILE A 180 -2.55 -13.00 12.55
C ILE A 180 -4.02 -13.43 12.68
N ALA A 181 -4.70 -13.74 11.57
CA ALA A 181 -6.11 -14.16 11.57
C ALA A 181 -6.33 -15.59 11.00
N LYS A 182 -5.38 -16.53 11.17
CA LYS A 182 -5.50 -17.89 10.59
C LYS A 182 -6.80 -18.64 10.96
N PRO A 183 -7.27 -18.65 12.22
CA PRO A 183 -8.54 -19.29 12.57
C PRO A 183 -9.73 -18.62 11.86
N ALA A 184 -9.70 -17.29 11.73
CA ALA A 184 -10.69 -16.50 11.00
C ALA A 184 -10.69 -16.84 9.51
N GLN A 185 -9.51 -16.98 8.91
CA GLN A 185 -9.36 -17.34 7.50
C GLN A 185 -9.98 -18.72 7.19
N ALA A 186 -9.89 -19.67 8.12
CA ALA A 186 -10.54 -20.97 7.97
C ALA A 186 -12.08 -20.86 8.14
N LEU A 187 -12.53 -20.08 9.12
CA LEU A 187 -13.96 -19.85 9.39
C LEU A 187 -14.67 -19.21 8.19
N VAL A 188 -14.11 -18.12 7.67
CA VAL A 188 -14.75 -17.30 6.62
C VAL A 188 -14.64 -17.90 5.21
N ALA A 189 -14.07 -19.10 5.10
CA ALA A 189 -14.06 -19.88 3.85
C ALA A 189 -15.38 -20.66 3.65
N GLY A 190 -16.27 -20.67 4.65
CA GLY A 190 -17.60 -21.25 4.57
C GLY A 190 -18.54 -20.46 3.62
N PRO A 191 -19.58 -21.11 3.08
CA PRO A 191 -20.52 -20.48 2.14
C PRO A 191 -21.37 -19.36 2.77
N GLU A 192 -21.46 -19.29 4.09
CA GLU A 192 -22.18 -18.25 4.83
C GLU A 192 -21.40 -16.93 4.96
N TRP A 193 -20.26 -16.78 4.30
CA TRP A 193 -19.45 -15.56 4.35
C TRP A 193 -19.25 -14.95 2.98
N THR A 194 -19.42 -13.63 2.89
CA THR A 194 -18.93 -12.84 1.76
C THR A 194 -17.60 -12.21 2.13
N VAL A 195 -16.54 -12.61 1.46
CA VAL A 195 -15.20 -12.03 1.63
C VAL A 195 -15.01 -10.88 0.64
N GLY A 196 -14.70 -9.70 1.15
CA GLY A 196 -14.43 -8.50 0.37
C GLY A 196 -13.09 -8.52 -0.37
N PRO A 197 -12.79 -7.44 -1.10
CA PRO A 197 -11.56 -7.32 -1.88
C PRO A 197 -10.32 -7.28 -0.99
N ASP A 198 -9.16 -7.60 -1.58
CA ASP A 198 -7.86 -7.42 -0.93
C ASP A 198 -7.62 -5.94 -0.63
N ILE A 199 -7.15 -5.66 0.59
CA ILE A 199 -6.67 -4.36 1.02
C ILE A 199 -5.19 -4.50 1.32
N VAL A 200 -4.39 -3.68 0.66
CA VAL A 200 -2.95 -3.60 0.84
C VAL A 200 -2.67 -2.57 1.93
N VAL A 201 -2.00 -3.00 3.00
CA VAL A 201 -1.47 -2.10 4.01
C VAL A 201 -0.06 -1.74 3.62
N MET A 202 0.21 -0.44 3.47
CA MET A 202 1.53 0.06 3.14
C MET A 202 2.08 0.90 4.28
N THR A 203 3.38 0.82 4.52
CA THR A 203 4.07 1.56 5.59
C THR A 203 5.33 2.25 5.08
N ARG A 204 5.70 3.35 5.72
CA ARG A 204 6.97 4.06 5.51
C ARG A 204 7.53 4.52 6.86
N ALA A 205 8.81 4.34 7.12
CA ALA A 205 9.46 4.97 8.27
C ALA A 205 9.65 6.47 8.03
N LEU A 206 9.50 7.29 9.07
CA LEU A 206 9.62 8.76 9.01
C LEU A 206 10.90 9.28 9.67
N ASP A 207 11.76 8.39 10.16
CA ASP A 207 13.03 8.68 10.84
C ASP A 207 14.21 8.96 9.88
N GLY A 208 13.97 8.92 8.56
CA GLY A 208 14.97 9.18 7.53
C GLY A 208 14.64 10.38 6.65
N ASP A 209 15.43 10.58 5.58
CA ASP A 209 15.23 11.69 4.64
C ASP A 209 13.86 11.61 3.96
N LEU A 210 12.97 12.52 4.36
CA LEU A 210 11.71 12.74 3.67
C LEU A 210 11.96 13.51 2.37
N PRO A 211 11.17 13.27 1.31
CA PRO A 211 11.26 14.09 0.12
C PRO A 211 11.08 15.56 0.51
N PRO A 212 11.90 16.47 0.00
CA PRO A 212 11.75 17.90 0.25
C PRO A 212 10.36 18.39 -0.18
N ALA A 213 9.75 19.22 0.65
CA ALA A 213 8.39 19.72 0.43
C ALA A 213 8.24 20.58 -0.84
N GLU A 214 9.33 21.18 -1.31
CA GLU A 214 9.36 22.08 -2.48
C GLU A 214 9.44 21.33 -3.83
N LEU A 215 9.97 20.11 -3.85
CA LEU A 215 10.34 19.37 -5.09
C LEU A 215 9.18 18.58 -5.75
N ALA A 216 7.97 18.63 -5.22
CA ALA A 216 6.83 17.95 -5.84
C ALA A 216 6.25 18.69 -7.07
N ALA A 217 6.71 19.91 -7.33
CA ALA A 217 6.38 20.69 -8.52
C ALA A 217 7.37 20.49 -9.68
N GLU A 218 8.58 19.96 -9.43
CA GLU A 218 9.65 19.88 -10.45
C GLU A 218 9.83 18.48 -11.07
N SER A 219 9.10 17.45 -10.62
CA SER A 219 9.31 16.07 -11.11
C SER A 219 8.70 15.76 -12.49
N ASP A 220 8.36 16.78 -13.29
CA ASP A 220 7.83 16.62 -14.66
C ASP A 220 8.92 16.71 -15.74
N SER A 221 10.19 16.71 -15.35
CA SER A 221 11.35 16.78 -16.26
C SER A 221 12.11 15.45 -16.40
N ALA A 222 11.41 14.33 -16.52
CA ALA A 222 12.02 13.09 -17.00
C ALA A 222 11.84 12.98 -18.52
N GLU A 223 12.76 13.62 -19.25
CA GLU A 223 12.92 13.56 -20.70
C GLU A 223 12.89 12.13 -21.26
N GLN A 224 12.02 11.98 -22.25
CA GLN A 224 12.23 11.31 -23.52
C GLN A 224 13.60 10.60 -23.70
N VAL A 225 13.57 9.27 -23.73
CA VAL A 225 14.45 8.50 -24.63
C VAL A 225 13.63 8.23 -25.88
N LEU A 226 13.59 9.20 -26.80
CA LEU A 226 13.12 9.00 -28.16
C LEU A 226 14.28 8.40 -28.96
N ASP A 227 14.17 7.11 -29.25
CA ASP A 227 14.95 6.48 -30.31
C ASP A 227 14.48 7.11 -31.63
N GLU A 228 15.38 7.84 -32.28
CA GLU A 228 15.14 8.44 -33.59
C GLU A 228 14.85 7.32 -34.60
N HIS A 229 13.62 7.24 -35.10
CA HIS A 229 13.40 7.07 -36.54
C HIS A 229 11.93 7.24 -36.94
N SER A 230 11.74 8.16 -37.90
CA SER A 230 10.61 8.32 -38.82
C SER A 230 9.58 9.36 -38.43
N ALA A 231 9.84 10.56 -38.94
CA ALA A 231 8.93 11.69 -39.02
C ALA A 231 7.73 11.39 -39.95
N GLU A 232 6.52 11.71 -39.49
CA GLU A 232 5.50 12.47 -40.24
C GLU A 232 4.25 12.62 -39.37
N GLN A 233 4.06 13.80 -38.78
CA GLN A 233 2.79 14.56 -38.77
C GLN A 233 2.96 15.81 -37.91
N VAL A 234 3.01 16.96 -38.58
CA VAL A 234 2.96 18.29 -37.99
C VAL A 234 1.54 18.51 -37.47
N LEU A 235 1.36 18.45 -36.15
CA LEU A 235 0.20 18.99 -35.44
C LEU A 235 0.70 19.66 -34.15
N ASP A 236 0.74 20.99 -34.19
CA ASP A 236 0.53 21.92 -33.07
C ASP A 236 1.46 21.86 -31.85
N GLU A 237 2.77 22.04 -32.07
CA GLU A 237 3.77 22.21 -31.00
C GLU A 237 3.52 23.46 -30.12
N HIS A 238 2.90 24.52 -30.65
CA HIS A 238 2.57 25.73 -29.89
C HIS A 238 1.44 25.54 -28.86
N SER A 239 0.54 24.58 -29.11
CA SER A 239 -0.55 24.27 -28.17
C SER A 239 -0.05 23.42 -26.99
N ALA A 240 0.99 22.62 -27.17
CA ALA A 240 1.58 21.82 -26.09
C ALA A 240 2.46 22.68 -25.16
N GLU A 241 3.26 23.60 -25.70
CA GLU A 241 4.05 24.55 -24.89
C GLU A 241 3.15 25.51 -24.08
N GLN A 242 2.08 26.05 -24.66
CA GLN A 242 1.15 26.92 -23.91
C GLN A 242 0.40 26.17 -22.79
N VAL A 243 -0.01 24.92 -23.01
CA VAL A 243 -0.70 24.10 -21.99
C VAL A 243 0.25 23.73 -20.85
N LEU A 244 1.54 23.48 -21.14
CA LEU A 244 2.56 23.22 -20.13
C LEU A 244 2.90 24.47 -19.30
N ASP A 245 2.90 25.66 -19.92
CA ASP A 245 3.19 26.94 -19.26
C ASP A 245 2.02 27.40 -18.34
N GLU A 246 0.76 27.19 -18.77
CA GLU A 246 -0.44 27.47 -17.96
C GLU A 246 -0.54 26.54 -16.74
N HIS A 247 -0.27 25.24 -16.88
CA HIS A 247 -0.27 24.30 -15.75
C HIS A 247 0.87 24.54 -14.75
N SER A 248 2.02 25.02 -15.23
CA SER A 248 3.16 25.40 -14.37
C SER A 248 2.85 26.69 -13.57
N ALA A 249 2.12 27.64 -14.16
CA ALA A 249 1.66 28.84 -13.47
C ALA A 249 0.53 28.55 -12.45
N GLU A 250 -0.38 27.62 -12.73
CA GLU A 250 -1.43 27.18 -11.78
C GLU A 250 -0.84 26.50 -10.54
N LEU A 251 0.25 25.74 -10.70
CA LEU A 251 0.94 25.05 -9.60
C LEU A 251 1.85 25.97 -8.77
N ALA A 252 2.29 27.10 -9.32
CA ALA A 252 3.17 28.06 -8.64
C ALA A 252 2.53 28.75 -7.41
N ASN A 253 1.19 28.70 -7.29
CA ASN A 253 0.43 29.32 -6.19
C ASN A 253 -0.35 28.31 -5.34
N VAL A 254 0.06 27.04 -5.33
CA VAL A 254 -0.56 26.03 -4.47
C VAL A 254 -0.35 26.40 -3.00
N GLN A 255 -1.44 26.52 -2.26
CA GLN A 255 -1.41 26.69 -0.81
C GLN A 255 -1.68 25.36 -0.11
N VAL A 256 -0.93 25.10 0.95
CA VAL A 256 -1.06 23.89 1.78
C VAL A 256 -1.55 24.32 3.15
N ASP A 257 -2.59 23.65 3.64
CA ASP A 257 -3.15 23.85 4.97
C ASP A 257 -3.34 22.49 5.66
N ILE A 258 -3.00 22.42 6.95
CA ILE A 258 -3.18 21.22 7.79
C ILE A 258 -3.85 21.67 9.07
N ALA A 259 -5.16 21.53 9.11
CA ALA A 259 -6.00 21.97 10.22
C ALA A 259 -6.30 20.82 11.20
N ASP A 260 -6.67 21.14 12.44
CA ASP A 260 -7.12 20.14 13.42
C ASP A 260 -8.55 19.62 13.14
N GLN A 261 -9.33 20.32 12.30
CA GLN A 261 -10.70 19.97 11.91
C GLN A 261 -10.95 20.32 10.42
N PRO A 262 -11.77 19.54 9.69
CA PRO A 262 -12.15 19.88 8.33
C PRO A 262 -13.27 20.92 8.34
N ASP A 263 -13.32 21.72 7.28
CA ASP A 263 -14.44 22.60 6.95
C ASP A 263 -15.33 21.96 5.87
N ASP A 264 -16.35 22.69 5.43
CA ASP A 264 -17.35 22.20 4.49
C ASP A 264 -16.72 21.90 3.12
N ASP A 265 -15.80 22.74 2.62
CA ASP A 265 -15.05 22.51 1.38
C ASP A 265 -14.26 21.19 1.41
N TRP A 266 -13.63 20.89 2.54
CA TRP A 266 -12.92 19.62 2.73
C TRP A 266 -13.89 18.43 2.68
N LEU A 267 -15.04 18.54 3.35
CA LEU A 267 -16.04 17.47 3.42
C LEU A 267 -16.73 17.23 2.07
N GLU A 268 -17.03 18.30 1.33
CA GLU A 268 -17.66 18.24 0.00
C GLU A 268 -16.78 17.52 -1.03
N LEU A 269 -15.45 17.68 -0.95
CA LEU A 269 -14.54 16.97 -1.85
C LEU A 269 -14.46 15.47 -1.53
N TYR A 270 -14.77 15.03 -0.30
CA TYR A 270 -14.56 13.65 0.09
C TYR A 270 -15.63 12.68 -0.44
N HIS A 271 -15.18 11.66 -1.19
CA HIS A 271 -16.02 10.60 -1.72
C HIS A 271 -15.53 9.22 -1.25
N PHE A 272 -16.34 8.48 -0.50
CA PHE A 272 -15.99 7.11 -0.12
C PHE A 272 -16.25 6.16 -1.27
N ARG A 273 -15.19 5.58 -1.85
CA ARG A 273 -15.27 4.68 -3.02
C ARG A 273 -16.03 5.32 -4.21
N GLY A 274 -15.91 6.64 -4.36
CA GLY A 274 -16.56 7.41 -5.42
C GLY A 274 -18.02 7.75 -5.15
N THR A 275 -18.57 7.45 -3.97
CA THR A 275 -19.91 7.87 -3.56
C THR A 275 -19.85 8.86 -2.42
N THR A 276 -20.73 9.86 -2.44
CA THR A 276 -20.94 10.75 -1.30
C THR A 276 -21.37 9.95 -0.08
N LEU A 277 -20.75 10.20 1.05
CA LEU A 277 -21.17 9.59 2.31
C LEU A 277 -22.40 10.32 2.86
N PRO A 278 -23.29 9.61 3.58
CA PRO A 278 -24.29 10.28 4.41
C PRO A 278 -23.62 11.22 5.42
N GLU A 279 -24.28 12.34 5.70
CA GLU A 279 -23.77 13.39 6.60
C GLU A 279 -23.26 12.83 7.95
N HIS A 280 -24.02 11.92 8.57
CA HIS A 280 -23.64 11.33 9.85
C HIS A 280 -22.29 10.57 9.79
N ALA A 281 -21.95 9.95 8.65
CA ALA A 281 -20.70 9.22 8.47
C ALA A 281 -19.54 10.16 8.16
N LEU A 282 -19.79 11.29 7.47
CA LEU A 282 -18.83 12.38 7.33
C LEU A 282 -18.49 12.99 8.69
N GLN A 283 -19.49 13.20 9.55
CA GLN A 283 -19.28 13.72 10.90
C GLN A 283 -18.42 12.79 11.76
N LEU A 284 -18.50 11.47 11.57
CA LEU A 284 -17.59 10.54 12.27
C LEU A 284 -16.11 10.76 11.95
N LEU A 285 -15.76 11.36 10.81
CA LEU A 285 -14.36 11.69 10.51
C LEU A 285 -13.80 12.75 11.46
N ARG A 286 -14.67 13.59 12.02
CA ARG A 286 -14.36 14.73 12.90
C ARG A 286 -14.36 14.36 14.38
N ASN A 287 -14.97 13.23 14.71
CA ASN A 287 -15.12 12.75 16.08
C ASN A 287 -13.80 12.35 16.71
N GLU A 288 -13.73 12.45 18.04
CA GLU A 288 -12.56 12.04 18.81
C GLU A 288 -12.12 10.61 18.48
N ILE A 289 -10.81 10.41 18.45
CA ILE A 289 -10.14 9.13 18.28
C ILE A 289 -9.23 8.87 19.47
N ASP A 290 -8.67 7.67 19.57
CA ASP A 290 -7.64 7.35 20.57
C ASP A 290 -6.27 7.87 20.10
N GLY A 291 -6.16 9.19 19.95
CA GLY A 291 -5.00 9.88 19.40
C GLY A 291 -5.32 11.31 18.96
N ARG A 292 -4.53 11.85 18.02
CA ARG A 292 -4.75 13.17 17.43
C ARG A 292 -5.07 13.05 15.94
N MET A 293 -5.91 13.93 15.42
CA MET A 293 -6.20 14.02 13.98
C MET A 293 -5.73 15.34 13.40
N CYS A 294 -5.58 15.34 12.08
CA CYS A 294 -5.47 16.55 11.28
C CYS A 294 -6.08 16.32 9.89
N PHE A 295 -6.34 17.41 9.20
CA PHE A 295 -7.01 17.46 7.91
C PHE A 295 -6.18 18.32 6.98
N GLY A 296 -5.42 17.65 6.12
CA GLY A 296 -4.59 18.30 5.11
C GLY A 296 -5.41 18.62 3.88
N ARG A 297 -5.14 19.78 3.27
CA ARG A 297 -5.65 20.16 1.96
C ARG A 297 -4.62 20.92 1.12
N LEU A 298 -4.81 20.86 -0.20
CA LEU A 298 -4.20 21.77 -1.15
C LEU A 298 -5.27 22.64 -1.80
N GLN A 299 -4.95 23.92 -1.94
CA GLN A 299 -5.80 24.90 -2.60
C GLN A 299 -5.04 25.56 -3.75
N VAL A 300 -5.75 25.88 -4.83
CA VAL A 300 -5.23 26.64 -5.98
C VAL A 300 -6.11 27.87 -6.24
N PRO A 301 -5.59 28.93 -6.86
CA PRO A 301 -6.41 30.07 -7.24
C PRO A 301 -7.59 29.67 -8.15
N ASP A 302 -8.77 30.20 -7.87
CA ASP A 302 -9.98 30.05 -8.69
C ASP A 302 -10.88 31.28 -8.50
N ASP A 303 -11.09 32.05 -9.58
CA ASP A 303 -11.90 33.27 -9.58
C ASP A 303 -13.38 33.01 -9.20
N ASN A 304 -13.85 31.78 -9.29
CA ASN A 304 -15.21 31.40 -8.95
C ASN A 304 -15.36 30.94 -7.49
N ALA A 305 -14.26 30.76 -6.76
CA ALA A 305 -14.28 30.32 -5.37
C ALA A 305 -14.52 31.50 -4.40
N PRO A 306 -15.21 31.29 -3.26
CA PRO A 306 -15.58 32.36 -2.32
C PRO A 306 -14.43 33.22 -1.80
N GLU A 307 -13.22 32.65 -1.71
CA GLU A 307 -12.00 33.34 -1.26
C GLU A 307 -10.91 33.38 -2.35
N GLY A 308 -11.30 33.17 -3.61
CA GLY A 308 -10.37 33.09 -4.73
C GLY A 308 -9.49 31.84 -4.72
N MET A 309 -9.77 30.86 -3.84
CA MET A 309 -9.01 29.63 -3.69
C MET A 309 -9.96 28.42 -3.67
N ARG A 310 -9.69 27.42 -4.51
CA ARG A 310 -10.45 26.16 -4.57
C ARG A 310 -9.66 25.02 -3.94
N THR A 311 -10.30 24.26 -3.06
CA THR A 311 -9.75 23.00 -2.52
C THR A 311 -9.70 21.93 -3.63
N VAL A 312 -8.51 21.39 -3.91
CA VAL A 312 -8.27 20.44 -5.02
C VAL A 312 -7.69 19.11 -4.59
N ALA A 313 -7.15 19.00 -3.38
CA ALA A 313 -6.72 17.73 -2.81
C ALA A 313 -6.93 17.73 -1.30
N ILE A 314 -7.30 16.58 -0.73
CA ILE A 314 -7.53 16.42 0.71
C ILE A 314 -6.98 15.09 1.22
N THR A 315 -6.68 15.05 2.51
CA THR A 315 -6.39 13.82 3.25
C THR A 315 -6.63 14.01 4.74
N ARG A 316 -7.12 12.96 5.41
CA ARG A 316 -7.20 12.90 6.88
C ARG A 316 -5.96 12.19 7.40
N GLY A 317 -5.21 12.88 8.25
CA GLY A 317 -4.10 12.34 9.02
C GLY A 317 -4.51 11.98 10.45
N THR A 318 -3.89 10.95 11.00
CA THR A 318 -4.09 10.51 12.40
C THR A 318 -2.75 10.20 13.03
N LEU A 319 -2.55 10.56 14.29
CA LEU A 319 -1.41 10.19 15.12
C LEU A 319 -1.91 9.28 16.23
N THR A 320 -1.57 7.99 16.14
CA THR A 320 -1.97 6.97 17.11
C THR A 320 -0.77 6.13 17.53
N GLU A 321 -0.71 5.77 18.80
CA GLU A 321 0.40 4.99 19.36
C GLU A 321 0.03 3.50 19.42
N SER A 322 0.88 2.61 18.91
CA SER A 322 0.73 1.16 19.07
C SER A 322 1.33 0.66 20.38
N ASP A 323 0.98 -0.56 20.79
CA ASP A 323 1.39 -1.13 22.08
C ASP A 323 2.92 -1.30 22.25
N ASP A 324 3.68 -1.26 21.16
CA ASP A 324 5.15 -1.25 21.17
C ASP A 324 5.75 0.16 21.36
N GLY A 325 4.92 1.18 21.60
CA GLY A 325 5.31 2.57 21.81
C GLY A 325 5.54 3.37 20.53
N ARG A 326 5.34 2.76 19.36
CA ARG A 326 5.52 3.47 18.08
C ARG A 326 4.34 4.39 17.80
N VAL A 327 4.65 5.63 17.43
CA VAL A 327 3.65 6.60 16.98
C VAL A 327 3.52 6.52 15.46
N TRP A 328 2.27 6.35 15.00
CA TRP A 328 1.95 6.16 13.59
C TRP A 328 1.18 7.35 13.01
N LEU A 329 1.63 7.84 11.86
CA LEU A 329 0.86 8.71 10.98
C LEU A 329 -0.04 7.87 10.05
N GLY A 330 -1.32 7.75 10.35
CA GLY A 330 -2.29 7.07 9.50
C GLY A 330 -2.91 7.99 8.46
N PHE A 331 -2.88 7.61 7.18
CA PHE A 331 -3.56 8.30 6.09
C PHE A 331 -4.92 7.65 5.80
N SER A 332 -5.95 8.49 5.65
CA SER A 332 -7.29 8.10 5.21
C SER A 332 -7.95 9.23 4.43
N ALA A 333 -9.08 8.95 3.77
CA ALA A 333 -9.83 9.96 3.01
C ALA A 333 -8.96 10.78 2.00
N VAL A 334 -8.07 10.08 1.28
CA VAL A 334 -7.19 10.70 0.28
C VAL A 334 -7.96 10.89 -1.02
N GLU A 335 -8.16 12.14 -1.44
CA GLU A 335 -8.87 12.50 -2.66
C GLU A 335 -8.16 13.63 -3.39
N VAL A 336 -8.22 13.62 -4.73
CA VAL A 336 -7.82 14.72 -5.60
C VAL A 336 -8.97 14.99 -6.56
N ALA A 337 -9.36 16.26 -6.69
CA ALA A 337 -10.42 16.72 -7.59
C ALA A 337 -10.20 16.17 -9.01
N ALA A 338 -11.26 15.65 -9.63
CA ALA A 338 -11.15 14.81 -10.82
C ALA A 338 -10.44 15.50 -12.00
N ASP A 339 -10.68 16.79 -12.17
CA ASP A 339 -10.10 17.70 -13.17
C ASP A 339 -8.65 18.12 -12.87
N MET A 340 -8.19 17.88 -11.64
CA MET A 340 -6.84 18.21 -11.16
C MET A 340 -5.97 16.96 -10.92
N ARG A 341 -6.48 15.76 -11.24
CA ARG A 341 -5.73 14.51 -11.10
C ARG A 341 -4.56 14.46 -12.07
N ARG A 342 -3.56 13.63 -11.71
CA ARG A 342 -2.33 13.38 -12.50
C ARG A 342 -1.39 14.58 -12.64
N ARG A 343 -1.56 15.61 -11.81
CA ARG A 343 -0.68 16.80 -11.74
C ARG A 343 0.23 16.83 -10.49
N GLY A 344 0.60 15.68 -9.95
CA GLY A 344 1.46 15.60 -8.76
C GLY A 344 0.84 15.99 -7.40
N LEU A 345 -0.35 16.61 -7.36
CA LEU A 345 -0.98 17.15 -6.14
C LEU A 345 -1.11 16.15 -4.98
N GLY A 346 -1.51 14.91 -5.24
CA GLY A 346 -1.60 13.88 -4.20
C GLY A 346 -0.23 13.51 -3.60
N THR A 347 0.82 13.55 -4.43
CA THR A 347 2.21 13.35 -3.97
C THR A 347 2.64 14.54 -3.11
N LEU A 348 2.41 15.77 -3.57
CA LEU A 348 2.72 16.99 -2.82
C LEU A 348 2.04 16.98 -1.44
N LEU A 349 0.73 16.73 -1.39
CA LEU A 349 -0.01 16.65 -0.12
C LEU A 349 0.53 15.54 0.79
N GLY A 350 0.84 14.37 0.22
CA GLY A 350 1.45 13.26 0.97
C GLY A 350 2.79 13.63 1.60
N ILE A 351 3.64 14.37 0.90
CA ILE A 351 4.92 14.87 1.42
C ILE A 351 4.69 15.81 2.60
N HIS A 352 3.81 16.81 2.46
CA HIS A 352 3.51 17.75 3.54
C HIS A 352 2.96 17.05 4.78
N MET A 353 2.08 16.07 4.62
CA MET A 353 1.55 15.29 5.74
C MET A 353 2.63 14.46 6.44
N MET A 354 3.56 13.86 5.69
CA MET A 354 4.68 13.12 6.29
C MET A 354 5.60 14.04 7.10
N HIS A 355 5.92 15.23 6.57
CA HIS A 355 6.68 16.25 7.32
C HIS A 355 5.93 16.68 8.58
N TRP A 356 4.63 16.96 8.46
CA TRP A 356 3.79 17.28 9.61
C TRP A 356 3.80 16.16 10.65
N GLY A 357 3.63 14.90 10.23
CA GLY A 357 3.65 13.77 11.17
C GLY A 357 4.98 13.62 11.88
N ALA A 358 6.10 13.72 11.16
CA ALA A 358 7.44 13.64 11.74
C ALA A 358 7.68 14.77 12.76
N GLN A 359 7.28 16.00 12.44
CA GLN A 359 7.37 17.16 13.35
C GLN A 359 6.52 16.98 14.62
N HIS A 360 5.47 16.16 14.54
CA HIS A 360 4.58 15.84 15.66
C HIS A 360 4.87 14.47 16.29
N GLY A 361 6.04 13.90 16.03
CA GLY A 361 6.56 12.73 16.74
C GLY A 361 6.14 11.38 16.15
N ALA A 362 5.61 11.32 14.92
CA ALA A 362 5.38 10.05 14.25
C ALA A 362 6.69 9.38 13.85
N ASP A 363 6.87 8.12 14.23
CA ASP A 363 8.02 7.29 13.83
C ASP A 363 7.82 6.69 12.43
N SER A 364 6.57 6.43 12.06
CA SER A 364 6.21 5.74 10.81
C SER A 364 4.85 6.20 10.31
N ALA A 365 4.63 6.12 9.01
CA ALA A 365 3.35 6.31 8.37
C ALA A 365 2.75 4.99 7.91
N TYR A 366 1.43 4.90 7.88
CA TYR A 366 0.71 3.78 7.26
C TYR A 366 -0.53 4.25 6.51
N LEU A 367 -1.00 3.39 5.61
CA LEU A 367 -2.26 3.54 4.90
C LEU A 367 -2.82 2.19 4.50
N GLN A 368 -4.13 2.17 4.23
CA GLN A 368 -4.85 1.02 3.71
C GLN A 368 -5.48 1.38 2.36
N VAL A 369 -5.12 0.65 1.30
CA VAL A 369 -5.57 0.92 -0.07
C VAL A 369 -6.11 -0.37 -0.70
N LEU A 370 -7.22 -0.27 -1.46
CA LEU A 370 -7.73 -1.42 -2.22
C LEU A 370 -6.64 -1.96 -3.15
N GLY A 371 -6.48 -3.27 -3.20
CA GLY A 371 -5.48 -3.92 -4.05
C GLY A 371 -5.67 -3.67 -5.55
N SER A 372 -6.89 -3.31 -5.96
CA SER A 372 -7.22 -2.90 -7.33
C SER A 372 -6.92 -1.43 -7.64
N ASN A 373 -6.58 -0.60 -6.63
CA ASN A 373 -6.26 0.81 -6.84
C ASN A 373 -4.79 1.00 -7.21
N GLU A 374 -4.45 0.61 -8.44
CA GLU A 374 -3.09 0.66 -8.98
C GLU A 374 -2.51 2.09 -8.98
N ALA A 375 -3.34 3.09 -9.31
CA ALA A 375 -2.92 4.50 -9.32
C ALA A 375 -2.53 5.00 -7.93
N GLY A 376 -3.33 4.67 -6.90
CA GLY A 376 -3.01 4.99 -5.51
C GLY A 376 -1.75 4.27 -5.04
N ILE A 377 -1.64 2.97 -5.32
CA ILE A 377 -0.44 2.17 -4.97
C ILE A 377 0.83 2.76 -5.62
N ALA A 378 0.75 3.17 -6.89
CA ALA A 378 1.86 3.82 -7.58
C ALA A 378 2.28 5.13 -6.92
N LEU A 379 1.31 5.99 -6.56
CA LEU A 379 1.56 7.23 -5.81
C LEU A 379 2.26 6.95 -4.48
N TYR A 380 1.76 5.99 -3.70
CA TYR A 380 2.34 5.67 -2.40
C TYR A 380 3.76 5.10 -2.52
N ARG A 381 4.07 4.35 -3.58
CA ARG A 381 5.45 3.92 -3.87
C ARG A 381 6.38 5.09 -4.17
N THR A 382 5.92 6.10 -4.92
CA THR A 382 6.69 7.35 -5.13
C THR A 382 6.94 8.06 -3.80
N LEU A 383 5.97 8.03 -2.89
CA LEU A 383 6.13 8.49 -1.52
C LEU A 383 6.91 7.52 -0.63
N GLY A 384 7.60 6.51 -1.18
CA GLY A 384 8.46 5.57 -0.45
C GLY A 384 7.73 4.59 0.48
N PHE A 385 6.41 4.46 0.37
CA PHE A 385 5.68 3.41 1.07
C PHE A 385 5.92 2.06 0.42
N THR A 386 6.02 1.04 1.27
CA THR A 386 6.19 -0.35 0.85
C THR A 386 5.03 -1.18 1.39
N GLU A 387 4.62 -2.21 0.64
CA GLU A 387 3.57 -3.10 1.12
C GLU A 387 4.08 -3.90 2.32
N HIS A 388 3.34 -3.80 3.43
CA HIS A 388 3.66 -4.40 4.72
C HIS A 388 2.95 -5.74 4.89
N HIS A 389 1.65 -5.74 4.64
CA HIS A 389 0.80 -6.93 4.64
C HIS A 389 -0.51 -6.63 3.94
N ARG A 390 -1.37 -7.64 3.80
CA ARG A 390 -2.72 -7.47 3.30
C ARG A 390 -3.73 -7.86 4.37
N HIS A 391 -4.94 -7.35 4.23
CA HIS A 391 -6.09 -7.85 4.96
C HIS A 391 -7.33 -7.83 4.08
N ARG A 392 -8.35 -8.56 4.51
CA ARG A 392 -9.69 -8.55 3.93
C ARG A 392 -10.71 -8.38 5.04
N TYR A 393 -11.92 -8.01 4.67
CA TYR A 393 -13.08 -8.10 5.55
C TYR A 393 -13.97 -9.24 5.06
N ALA A 394 -14.57 -9.97 6.00
CA ALA A 394 -15.64 -10.91 5.70
C ALA A 394 -16.90 -10.50 6.44
N GLU A 395 -18.02 -10.52 5.75
CA GLU A 395 -19.34 -10.27 6.31
C GLU A 395 -20.14 -11.58 6.30
N LEU A 396 -20.81 -11.89 7.41
CA LEU A 396 -21.67 -13.06 7.52
C LEU A 396 -22.95 -12.81 6.73
N THR A 397 -23.24 -13.65 5.73
CA THR A 397 -24.44 -13.55 4.90
C THR A 397 -25.60 -14.29 5.56
N GLY A 398 -26.68 -13.57 5.88
CA GLY A 398 -27.95 -14.15 6.33
C GLY A 398 -27.99 -14.58 7.79
N ALA A 399 -27.59 -13.68 8.70
CA ALA A 399 -27.93 -13.78 10.12
C ALA A 399 -29.35 -13.28 10.39
#